data_AF-N8P2V8-F1
#
_entry.id   AF-N8P2V8-F1
#
_cell.length_a   1.000
_cell.length_b   1.000
_cell.length_c   1.000
_cell.angle_alpha   90.00
_cell.angle_beta   90.00
_cell.angle_gamma   90.00
#
_symmetry.space_group_name_H-M   'P 1'
#
loop_
_entity.id
_entity.type
_entity.pdbx_description
1 polymer ?
#
loop_
_entity_poly.entity_id
_entity_poly.type
_entity_poly.pdbx_seq_one_letter_code
_entity_poly.pdbx_strand_id
1 'polypeptide(L)'
;MNITFRLKQDMLKYLSENTFKNSEFKDIYGGFIHCFPEFKSKKYYQKIYLIVRELGESHIMIIDRSGCTFKYSTNRDRKNFIAHSDIIYDKDSVQKKLLFDYHQANCKVHKIKAELETFHKYVALYPNIKNKVLTFTSDRDKKLLRLESELTAIDIILNNI
;
A
#
# COMPACT_ATOMS: atom_id res chain seq x y z
N MET A 1 13.98 -1.58 -3.27
CA MET A 1 12.92 -0.76 -3.89
C MET A 1 13.57 0.18 -4.88
N ASN A 2 13.22 0.11 -6.17
CA ASN A 2 13.84 0.90 -7.23
C ASN A 2 13.53 2.39 -6.99
N ILE A 3 14.56 3.24 -6.84
CA ILE A 3 14.39 4.68 -6.55
C ILE A 3 13.50 5.37 -7.60
N THR A 4 13.56 4.91 -8.86
CA THR A 4 12.72 5.41 -9.94
C THR A 4 11.25 5.04 -9.72
N PHE A 5 10.99 3.84 -9.21
CA PHE A 5 9.63 3.38 -8.90
C PHE A 5 9.03 4.19 -7.73
N ARG A 6 9.78 4.35 -6.64
CA ARG A 6 9.37 5.18 -5.50
C ARG A 6 9.07 6.63 -5.93
N LEU A 7 9.94 7.22 -6.74
CA LEU A 7 9.76 8.57 -7.27
C LEU A 7 8.46 8.72 -8.08
N LYS A 8 8.14 7.72 -8.91
CA LYS A 8 6.93 7.72 -9.74
C LYS A 8 5.66 7.58 -8.89
N GLN A 9 5.69 6.72 -7.86
CA GLN A 9 4.59 6.60 -6.89
C GLN A 9 4.34 7.89 -6.12
N ASP A 10 5.40 8.50 -5.57
CA ASP A 10 5.29 9.75 -4.81
C ASP A 10 4.77 10.88 -5.70
N MET A 11 5.18 10.93 -6.98
CA MET A 11 4.64 11.89 -7.96
C MET A 11 3.14 11.67 -8.20
N LEU A 12 2.71 10.43 -8.40
CA LEU A 12 1.29 10.13 -8.61
C LEU A 12 0.43 10.47 -7.39
N LYS A 13 0.95 10.23 -6.18
CA LYS A 13 0.32 10.67 -4.93
C LYS A 13 0.21 12.19 -4.86
N TYR A 14 1.30 12.89 -5.14
CA TYR A 14 1.29 14.36 -5.18
C TYR A 14 0.24 14.89 -6.17
N LEU A 15 0.16 14.32 -7.37
CA LEU A 15 -0.79 14.74 -8.41
C LEU A 15 -2.25 14.41 -8.08
N SER A 16 -2.52 13.39 -7.26
CA SER A 16 -3.89 13.04 -6.85
C SER A 16 -4.42 13.94 -5.72
N GLU A 17 -3.53 14.46 -4.88
CA GLU A 17 -3.85 15.33 -3.75
C GLU A 17 -3.87 16.82 -4.13
N ASN A 18 -3.31 17.19 -5.28
CA ASN A 18 -3.14 18.58 -5.70
C ASN A 18 -3.81 18.87 -7.05
N THR A 19 -4.41 20.04 -7.17
CA THR A 19 -5.02 20.51 -8.43
C THR A 19 -4.15 21.58 -9.09
N PHE A 20 -3.85 21.39 -10.37
CA PHE A 20 -3.07 22.29 -11.21
C PHE A 20 -3.91 22.77 -12.38
N LYS A 21 -3.66 24.01 -12.81
CA LYS A 21 -4.26 24.58 -14.01
C LYS A 21 -3.22 25.42 -14.74
N ASN A 22 -2.95 25.06 -15.99
CA ASN A 22 -2.02 25.76 -16.87
C ASN A 22 -0.64 26.00 -16.23
N SER A 23 -0.17 25.05 -15.42
CA SER A 23 1.08 25.14 -14.66
C SER A 23 2.26 24.69 -15.52
N GLU A 24 3.40 25.35 -15.38
CA GLU A 24 4.63 24.88 -16.01
C GLU A 24 5.27 23.76 -15.18
N PHE A 25 6.18 23.01 -15.79
CA PHE A 25 6.92 21.96 -15.08
C PHE A 25 7.59 22.46 -13.79
N LYS A 26 8.14 23.68 -13.80
CA LYS A 26 8.82 24.27 -12.63
C LYS A 26 7.88 24.44 -11.43
N ASP A 27 6.60 24.72 -11.67
CA ASP A 27 5.59 24.92 -10.63
C ASP A 27 5.23 23.56 -10.00
N ILE A 28 5.04 22.55 -10.85
CA ILE A 28 4.79 21.16 -10.43
C ILE A 28 5.99 20.64 -9.64
N TYR A 29 7.20 20.82 -10.17
CA TYR A 29 8.44 20.41 -9.51
C TYR A 29 8.58 21.09 -8.15
N GLY A 30 8.36 22.41 -8.07
CA GLY A 30 8.47 23.19 -6.85
C GLY A 30 7.55 22.69 -5.74
N GLY A 31 6.28 22.44 -6.05
CA GLY A 31 5.34 21.86 -5.08
C GLY A 31 5.67 20.41 -4.74
N PHE A 32 6.08 19.60 -5.71
CA PHE A 32 6.48 18.22 -5.47
C PHE A 32 7.63 18.11 -4.48
N ILE A 33 8.72 18.87 -4.66
CA ILE A 33 9.88 18.83 -3.75
C ILE A 33 9.59 19.48 -2.39
N HIS A 34 8.54 20.30 -2.29
CA HIS A 34 8.08 20.81 -1.00
C HIS A 34 7.44 19.68 -0.17
N CYS A 35 6.63 18.83 -0.81
CA CYS A 35 6.04 17.65 -0.18
C CYS A 35 7.05 16.51 0.03
N PHE A 36 8.04 16.37 -0.86
CA PHE A 36 9.05 15.29 -0.84
C PHE A 36 10.48 15.85 -0.97
N PRO A 37 11.04 16.43 0.11
CA PRO A 37 12.34 17.11 0.07
C PRO A 37 13.53 16.21 -0.33
N GLU A 38 13.43 14.89 -0.14
CA GLU A 38 14.47 13.93 -0.54
C GLU A 38 14.78 13.94 -2.04
N PHE A 39 13.84 14.42 -2.86
CA PHE A 39 13.99 14.52 -4.32
C PHE A 39 14.45 15.90 -4.80
N LYS A 40 14.82 16.82 -3.89
CA LYS A 40 15.29 18.18 -4.21
C LYS A 40 16.63 18.21 -4.97
N SER A 41 17.45 17.17 -4.84
CA SER A 41 18.76 17.10 -5.50
C SER A 41 18.63 17.18 -7.03
N LYS A 42 19.56 17.90 -7.69
CA LYS A 42 19.59 18.11 -9.15
C LYS A 42 19.55 16.80 -9.96
N LYS A 43 20.08 15.70 -9.40
CA LYS A 43 20.06 14.37 -10.03
C LYS A 43 18.64 13.82 -10.30
N TYR A 44 17.63 14.32 -9.59
CA TYR A 44 16.23 13.92 -9.77
C TYR A 44 15.45 14.85 -10.67
N TYR A 45 15.90 16.09 -10.89
CA TYR A 45 15.17 17.09 -11.69
C TYR A 45 14.80 16.55 -13.08
N GLN A 46 15.77 15.99 -13.80
CA GLN A 46 15.55 15.42 -15.13
C GLN A 46 14.64 14.18 -15.08
N LYS A 47 14.75 13.35 -14.04
CA LYS A 47 13.87 12.19 -13.86
C LYS A 47 12.43 12.59 -13.60
N ILE A 48 12.22 13.59 -12.75
CA ILE A 48 10.91 14.17 -12.45
C ILE A 48 10.31 14.79 -13.71
N TYR A 49 11.11 15.49 -14.52
CA TYR A 49 10.67 16.01 -15.81
C TYR A 49 10.18 14.91 -16.75
N LEU A 50 10.96 13.84 -16.92
CA LEU A 50 10.57 12.71 -17.76
C LEU A 50 9.29 12.05 -17.27
N ILE A 51 9.12 11.88 -15.95
CA ILE A 51 7.90 11.34 -15.36
C ILE A 51 6.70 12.25 -15.64
N VAL A 52 6.79 13.56 -15.35
CA VAL A 52 5.68 14.49 -15.59
C VAL A 52 5.28 14.52 -17.07
N ARG A 53 6.26 14.48 -17.97
CA ARG A 53 6.01 14.38 -19.41
C ARG A 53 5.31 13.07 -19.77
N GLU A 54 5.82 11.93 -19.31
CA GLU A 54 5.21 10.60 -19.51
C GLU A 54 3.75 10.60 -19.05
N LEU A 55 3.48 11.10 -17.83
CA LEU A 55 2.12 11.16 -17.27
C LEU A 55 1.17 12.02 -18.11
N GLY A 56 1.66 13.11 -18.68
CA GLY A 56 0.85 13.93 -19.58
C GLY A 56 0.61 13.26 -20.95
N GLU A 57 1.59 12.53 -21.50
CA GLU A 57 1.37 11.71 -22.73
C GLU A 57 0.38 10.57 -22.45
N SER A 58 0.39 10.00 -21.23
CA SER A 58 -0.56 8.99 -20.76
C SER A 58 -1.93 9.55 -20.37
N HIS A 59 -2.21 10.83 -20.64
CA HIS A 59 -3.50 11.48 -20.36
C HIS A 59 -3.91 11.52 -18.87
N ILE A 60 -2.99 11.21 -17.94
CA ILE A 60 -3.18 11.40 -16.50
C ILE A 60 -3.21 12.90 -16.17
N MET A 61 -2.50 13.69 -16.97
CA MET A 61 -2.52 15.14 -16.97
C MET A 61 -2.93 15.65 -18.35
N ILE A 62 -3.56 16.82 -18.39
CA ILE A 62 -3.85 17.51 -19.64
C ILE A 62 -2.60 18.32 -20.00
N ILE A 63 -2.01 18.09 -21.19
CA ILE A 63 -0.91 18.89 -21.72
C ILE A 63 -1.46 19.90 -22.74
N ASP A 64 -1.15 21.17 -22.53
CA ASP A 64 -1.26 22.23 -23.52
C ASP A 64 0.11 22.50 -24.17
N ARG A 65 0.17 22.36 -25.50
CA ARG A 65 1.37 22.53 -26.34
C ARG A 65 1.30 23.76 -27.24
N SER A 66 0.29 24.61 -27.07
CA SER A 66 0.06 25.76 -27.95
C SER A 66 1.12 26.87 -27.80
N GLY A 67 1.81 26.93 -26.66
CA GLY A 67 2.84 27.93 -26.37
C GLY A 67 4.28 27.42 -26.50
N CYS A 68 5.25 28.30 -26.26
CA CYS A 68 6.68 27.97 -26.26
C CYS A 68 7.09 27.03 -25.11
N THR A 69 6.28 26.94 -24.05
CA THR A 69 6.47 26.02 -22.93
C THR A 69 5.25 25.13 -22.78
N PHE A 70 5.48 23.85 -22.43
CA PHE A 70 4.39 22.93 -22.11
C PHE A 70 3.73 23.33 -20.79
N LYS A 71 2.40 23.42 -20.82
CA LYS A 71 1.58 23.68 -19.65
C LYS A 71 0.77 22.45 -19.31
N TYR A 72 0.57 22.23 -18.03
CA TYR A 72 -0.05 21.03 -17.51
C TYR A 72 -1.23 21.39 -16.61
N SER A 73 -2.31 20.61 -16.70
CA SER A 73 -3.48 20.72 -15.82
C SER A 73 -3.88 19.34 -15.30
N THR A 74 -4.50 19.30 -14.13
CA THR A 74 -5.03 18.05 -13.56
C THR A 74 -6.14 17.50 -14.45
N ASN A 75 -6.06 16.23 -14.83
CA ASN A 75 -7.20 15.53 -15.43
C ASN A 75 -8.15 15.08 -14.31
N ARG A 76 -9.40 15.55 -14.33
CA ARG A 76 -10.43 15.16 -13.34
C ARG A 76 -11.08 13.82 -13.66
N ASP A 77 -10.76 13.21 -14.80
CA ASP A 77 -11.27 11.87 -15.12
C ASP A 77 -10.54 10.81 -14.30
N ARG A 78 -11.18 10.45 -13.18
CA ARG A 78 -10.71 9.44 -12.23
C ARG A 78 -10.52 8.07 -12.87
N LYS A 79 -11.19 7.77 -13.99
CA LYS A 79 -10.99 6.49 -14.71
C LYS A 79 -9.60 6.39 -15.31
N ASN A 80 -8.99 7.50 -15.72
CA ASN A 80 -7.63 7.51 -16.25
C ASN A 80 -6.59 7.29 -15.15
N PHE A 81 -6.81 7.81 -13.94
CA PHE A 81 -5.95 7.49 -12.80
C PHE A 81 -6.01 6.02 -12.40
N ILE A 82 -7.20 5.42 -12.43
CA ILE A 82 -7.39 3.99 -12.13
C ILE A 82 -6.79 3.11 -13.24
N ALA A 83 -6.96 3.48 -14.52
CA ALA A 83 -6.37 2.74 -15.64
C ALA A 83 -4.83 2.72 -15.61
N HIS A 84 -4.20 3.68 -14.92
CA HIS A 84 -2.75 3.75 -14.73
C HIS A 84 -2.33 3.37 -13.31
N SER A 85 -3.21 2.76 -12.50
CA SER A 85 -2.84 2.29 -11.16
C SER A 85 -1.80 1.17 -11.20
N ASP A 86 -1.70 0.43 -12.31
CA ASP A 86 -0.65 -0.56 -12.53
C ASP A 86 0.76 0.05 -12.51
N ILE A 87 0.88 1.36 -12.79
CA ILE A 87 2.12 2.13 -12.65
C ILE A 87 2.46 2.41 -11.17
N ILE A 88 1.44 2.45 -10.31
CA ILE A 88 1.56 2.62 -8.85
C ILE A 88 1.74 1.26 -8.15
N TYR A 89 1.37 0.17 -8.82
CA TYR A 89 1.32 -1.17 -8.25
C TYR A 89 2.64 -1.92 -8.43
N ASP A 90 3.53 -1.87 -7.43
CA ASP A 90 4.65 -2.81 -7.35
C ASP A 90 4.12 -4.13 -6.79
N LYS A 91 3.67 -4.98 -7.72
CA LYS A 91 3.19 -6.32 -7.45
C LYS A 91 4.15 -7.09 -6.54
N ASP A 92 5.46 -7.01 -6.79
CA ASP A 92 6.46 -7.72 -6.00
C ASP A 92 6.52 -7.19 -4.56
N SER A 93 6.40 -5.87 -4.37
CA SER A 93 6.35 -5.25 -3.04
C SER A 93 5.08 -5.63 -2.28
N VAL A 94 3.92 -5.61 -2.95
CA VAL A 94 2.63 -6.01 -2.35
C VAL A 94 2.66 -7.49 -1.97
N GLN A 95 3.13 -8.35 -2.87
CA GLN A 95 3.26 -9.79 -2.62
C GLN A 95 4.21 -10.08 -1.45
N LYS A 96 5.37 -9.42 -1.38
CA LYS A 96 6.29 -9.55 -0.24
C LYS A 96 5.66 -9.13 1.08
N LYS A 97 4.90 -8.03 1.07
CA LYS A 97 4.23 -7.53 2.28
C LYS A 97 3.14 -8.50 2.74
N LEU A 98 2.32 -8.99 1.81
CA LEU A 98 1.29 -9.99 2.08
C LEU A 98 1.89 -11.30 2.62
N LEU A 99 2.98 -11.80 2.05
CA LEU A 99 3.70 -12.97 2.56
C LEU A 99 4.23 -12.75 3.98
N PHE A 100 4.80 -11.59 4.27
CA PHE A 100 5.25 -11.25 5.61
C PHE A 100 4.09 -11.24 6.62
N ASP A 101 2.98 -10.60 6.25
CA ASP A 101 1.79 -10.53 7.10
C ASP A 101 1.17 -11.92 7.31
N TYR A 102 1.14 -12.76 6.26
CA TYR A 102 0.74 -14.17 6.33
C TYR A 102 1.58 -14.95 7.35
N HIS A 103 2.91 -14.90 7.24
CA HIS A 103 3.79 -15.60 8.17
C HIS A 103 3.59 -15.12 9.60
N GLN A 104 3.43 -13.81 9.82
CA GLN A 104 3.21 -13.26 11.15
C GLN A 104 1.88 -13.73 11.75
N ALA A 105 0.79 -13.71 10.96
CA ALA A 105 -0.52 -14.21 11.38
C ALA A 105 -0.47 -15.71 11.67
N ASN A 106 0.20 -16.51 10.82
CA ASN A 106 0.33 -17.95 11.00
C ASN A 106 1.12 -18.31 12.27
N CYS A 107 2.20 -17.59 12.59
CA CYS A 107 2.91 -17.77 13.87
C CYS A 107 1.99 -17.50 15.08
N LYS A 108 1.12 -16.49 15.01
CA LYS A 108 0.15 -16.20 16.07
C LYS A 108 -0.90 -17.30 16.20
N VAL A 109 -1.37 -17.86 15.08
CA VAL A 109 -2.28 -19.01 15.05
C VAL A 109 -1.66 -20.21 15.78
N HIS A 110 -0.43 -20.60 15.42
CA HIS A 110 0.27 -21.71 16.08
C HIS A 110 0.43 -21.49 17.59
N LYS A 111 0.78 -20.27 18.00
CA LYS A 111 0.88 -19.93 19.43
C LYS A 111 -0.46 -20.09 20.16
N ILE A 112 -1.56 -19.59 19.59
CA ILE A 112 -2.89 -19.69 20.20
C ILE A 112 -3.35 -21.15 20.29
N LYS A 113 -3.10 -21.97 19.25
CA LYS A 113 -3.41 -23.41 19.27
C LYS A 113 -2.69 -24.12 20.41
N ALA A 114 -1.39 -23.85 20.59
CA ALA A 114 -0.61 -24.42 21.70
C ALA A 114 -1.10 -23.94 23.09
N GLU A 115 -1.51 -22.67 23.21
CA GLU A 115 -2.13 -22.14 24.45
C GLU A 115 -3.44 -22.89 24.77
N LEU A 116 -4.31 -23.09 23.77
CA LEU A 116 -5.57 -23.81 23.92
C LEU A 116 -5.36 -25.28 24.33
N GLU A 117 -4.43 -25.99 23.69
CA GLU A 117 -4.05 -27.35 24.06
C GLU A 117 -3.57 -27.42 25.53
N THR A 118 -2.78 -26.44 25.94
CA THR A 118 -2.31 -26.33 27.32
C THR A 118 -3.47 -26.10 28.29
N PHE A 119 -4.41 -25.20 27.95
CA PHE A 119 -5.61 -24.97 28.76
C PHE A 119 -6.45 -26.24 28.89
N HIS A 120 -6.69 -26.96 27.80
CA HIS A 120 -7.44 -28.23 27.83
C HIS A 120 -6.76 -29.27 28.73
N LYS A 121 -5.43 -29.40 28.65
CA LYS A 121 -4.65 -30.28 29.52
C LYS A 121 -4.84 -29.94 31.00
N TYR A 122 -4.74 -28.66 31.38
CA TYR A 122 -4.88 -28.26 32.78
C TYR A 122 -6.32 -28.36 33.30
N VAL A 123 -7.33 -28.11 32.45
CA VAL A 123 -8.74 -28.33 32.81
C VAL A 123 -9.02 -29.82 33.08
N ALA A 124 -8.40 -30.71 32.32
CA ALA A 124 -8.52 -32.15 32.55
C ALA A 124 -7.88 -32.60 33.88
N LEU A 125 -6.73 -32.02 34.24
CA LEU A 125 -6.05 -32.31 35.51
C LEU A 125 -6.74 -31.68 36.73
N TYR A 126 -7.34 -30.50 36.55
CA TYR A 126 -7.93 -29.71 37.63
C TYR A 126 -9.34 -29.24 37.24
N PRO A 127 -10.37 -30.09 37.35
CA PRO A 127 -11.73 -29.73 36.92
C PRO A 127 -12.33 -28.53 37.65
N ASN A 128 -11.85 -28.26 38.88
CA ASN A 128 -12.28 -27.13 39.71
C ASN A 128 -11.92 -25.76 39.11
N ILE A 129 -10.93 -25.66 38.21
CA ILE A 129 -10.58 -24.39 37.53
C ILE A 129 -11.31 -24.22 36.19
N LYS A 130 -12.09 -25.20 35.74
CA LYS A 130 -12.75 -25.22 34.42
C LYS A 130 -13.50 -23.92 34.10
N ASN A 131 -14.32 -23.44 35.04
CA ASN A 131 -15.14 -22.24 34.82
C ASN A 131 -14.29 -20.98 34.63
N LYS A 132 -13.12 -20.90 35.29
CA LYS A 132 -12.18 -19.78 35.10
C LYS A 132 -11.42 -19.90 33.78
N VAL A 133 -11.13 -21.11 33.33
CA VAL A 133 -10.40 -21.34 32.07
C VAL A 133 -11.28 -21.12 30.85
N LEU A 134 -12.58 -21.43 30.94
CA LEU A 134 -13.56 -21.29 29.85
C LEU A 134 -13.64 -19.87 29.28
N THR A 135 -13.49 -18.84 30.13
CA THR A 135 -13.47 -17.45 29.65
C THR A 135 -12.23 -17.16 28.81
N PHE A 136 -11.07 -17.68 29.21
CA PHE A 136 -9.83 -17.51 28.45
C PHE A 136 -9.82 -18.31 27.15
N THR A 137 -10.38 -19.52 27.13
CA THR A 137 -10.48 -20.33 25.90
C THR A 137 -11.40 -19.65 24.89
N SER A 138 -12.57 -19.15 25.32
CA SER A 138 -13.51 -18.46 24.42
C SER A 138 -12.90 -17.24 23.73
N ASP A 139 -12.14 -16.42 24.47
CA ASP A 139 -11.45 -15.25 23.90
C ASP A 139 -10.35 -15.67 22.91
N ARG A 140 -9.65 -16.78 23.19
CA ARG A 140 -8.63 -17.33 22.30
C ARG A 140 -9.22 -17.93 21.03
N ASP A 141 -10.36 -18.63 21.11
CA ASP A 141 -11.07 -19.17 19.96
C ASP A 141 -11.56 -18.06 19.02
N LYS A 142 -12.13 -16.97 19.56
CA LYS A 142 -12.53 -15.81 18.73
C LYS A 142 -11.34 -15.18 18.02
N LYS A 143 -10.21 -15.04 18.72
CA LYS A 143 -8.99 -14.49 18.14
C LYS A 143 -8.40 -15.42 17.07
N LEU A 144 -8.48 -16.73 17.29
CA LEU A 144 -8.06 -17.75 16.35
C LEU A 144 -8.86 -17.67 15.05
N LEU A 145 -10.20 -17.66 15.16
CA LEU A 145 -11.10 -17.55 14.00
C LEU A 145 -10.80 -16.30 13.16
N ARG A 146 -10.56 -15.15 13.82
CA ARG A 146 -10.20 -13.90 13.14
C ARG A 146 -8.89 -14.03 12.35
N LEU A 147 -7.86 -14.62 12.96
CA LEU A 147 -6.56 -14.81 12.31
C LEU A 147 -6.63 -15.82 11.15
N GLU A 148 -7.39 -16.90 11.30
CA GLU A 148 -7.60 -17.88 10.23
C GLU A 148 -8.38 -17.27 9.05
N SER A 149 -9.34 -16.40 9.33
CA SER A 149 -10.05 -15.62 8.31
C SER A 149 -9.12 -14.64 7.59
N GLU A 150 -8.22 -13.97 8.33
CA GLU A 150 -7.20 -13.07 7.76
C GLU A 150 -6.23 -13.84 6.84
N LEU A 151 -5.73 -15.00 7.27
CA LEU A 151 -4.89 -15.87 6.43
C LEU A 151 -5.60 -16.28 5.14
N THR A 152 -6.87 -16.67 5.23
CA THR A 152 -7.68 -17.05 4.07
C THR A 152 -7.84 -15.88 3.10
N ALA A 153 -8.10 -14.67 3.61
CA ALA A 153 -8.19 -13.48 2.78
C ALA A 153 -6.85 -13.17 2.09
N ILE A 154 -5.73 -13.28 2.81
CA ILE A 154 -4.39 -13.07 2.25
C ILE A 154 -4.09 -14.11 1.15
N ASP A 155 -4.41 -15.39 1.35
CA ASP A 155 -4.24 -16.43 0.33
C ASP A 155 -5.07 -16.17 -0.93
N ILE A 156 -6.34 -15.77 -0.77
CA ILE A 156 -7.18 -15.39 -1.90
C ILE A 156 -6.54 -14.24 -2.67
N ILE A 157 -6.07 -13.20 -1.99
CA ILE A 157 -5.41 -12.07 -2.64
C ILE A 157 -4.14 -12.55 -3.37
N LEU A 158 -3.25 -13.27 -2.70
CA LEU A 158 -2.00 -13.77 -3.27
C LEU A 158 -2.20 -14.62 -4.54
N ASN A 159 -3.28 -15.42 -4.59
CA ASN A 159 -3.61 -16.25 -5.75
C ASN A 159 -4.22 -15.47 -6.93
N ASN A 160 -4.64 -14.22 -6.71
CA ASN A 160 -5.34 -13.41 -7.71
C ASN A 160 -4.60 -12.11 -8.09
N ILE A 161 -3.39 -11.89 -7.57
CA ILE A 161 -2.56 -10.72 -7.91
C ILE A 161 -1.39 -11.03 -8.82
#